data_AF-A0A5D2AH54-F1
#
_entry.id   AF-A0A5D2AH54-F1
#
_cell.length_a   1.000
_cell.length_b   1.000
_cell.length_c   1.000
_cell.angle_alpha   90.00
_cell.angle_beta   90.00
_cell.angle_gamma   90.00
#
_symmetry.space_group_name_H-M   'P 1'
#
loop_
_entity.id
_entity.type
_entity.pdbx_description
1 polymer ?
#
loop_
_entity_poly.entity_id
_entity_poly.type
_entity_poly.pdbx_seq_one_letter_code
_entity_poly.pdbx_strand_id
1 'polypeptide(L)'
;GKQFLIVGTKNKVVDSVARAAIRARCHYFGNLRTEQKTGGLNRLSKRDATMLKRQLSRLQTDLGGIKYMTRFPDIVIIVDQQEEYTALRECITLGIPTICLIDTNSNPDLADISIPTNDDAIASIQLILNKLVIAVRFR
;
A
#
# COMPACT_ATOMS: atom_id res chain seq x y z
N GLY A 1 -3.61 3.27 19.98
CA GLY A 1 -2.28 3.00 19.39
C GLY A 1 -2.11 3.83 18.13
N LYS A 2 -0.87 4.01 17.65
CA LYS A 2 -0.61 4.73 16.39
C LYS A 2 -1.10 3.92 15.18
N GLN A 3 -1.64 4.62 14.18
CA GLN A 3 -2.09 4.09 12.90
C GLN A 3 -0.94 4.16 11.89
N PHE A 4 -0.67 3.06 11.19
CA PHE A 4 0.35 2.99 10.15
C PHE A 4 -0.29 2.66 8.80
N LEU A 5 0.26 3.23 7.74
CA LEU A 5 -0.11 2.92 6.36
C LEU A 5 1.15 2.49 5.59
N ILE A 6 1.06 1.39 4.84
CA ILE A 6 2.13 0.98 3.91
C ILE A 6 1.66 1.19 2.48
N VAL A 7 2.43 1.92 1.67
CA VAL A 7 2.11 2.27 0.29
C VAL A 7 3.09 1.59 -0.66
N GLY A 8 2.58 0.91 -1.68
CA GLY A 8 3.38 0.39 -2.78
C GLY A 8 2.51 -0.27 -3.85
N THR A 9 2.60 0.25 -5.08
CA THR A 9 1.75 -0.12 -6.22
C THR A 9 2.48 -0.89 -7.31
N LYS A 10 3.83 -0.88 -7.32
CA LYS A 10 4.66 -1.66 -8.25
C LYS A 10 4.24 -3.13 -8.22
N ASN A 11 3.87 -3.71 -9.36
CA ASN A 11 3.26 -5.06 -9.45
C ASN A 11 4.03 -6.16 -8.68
N LYS A 12 5.37 -6.10 -8.67
CA LYS A 12 6.22 -7.08 -7.96
C LYS A 12 6.12 -6.94 -6.43
N VAL A 13 5.71 -5.78 -5.93
CA VAL A 13 5.79 -5.38 -4.53
C VAL A 13 4.43 -5.49 -3.82
N VAL A 14 3.31 -5.30 -4.54
CA VAL A 14 1.95 -5.24 -3.97
C VAL A 14 1.64 -6.39 -3.02
N ASP A 15 1.94 -7.63 -3.41
CA ASP A 15 1.69 -8.81 -2.57
C ASP A 15 2.52 -8.79 -1.28
N SER A 16 3.75 -8.29 -1.36
CA SER A 16 4.65 -8.18 -0.22
C SER A 16 4.18 -7.10 0.75
N VAL A 17 3.72 -5.96 0.22
CA VAL A 17 3.12 -4.86 1.01
C VAL A 17 1.84 -5.31 1.71
N ALA A 18 0.92 -5.95 0.98
CA ALA A 18 -0.32 -6.46 1.57
C ALA A 18 -0.06 -7.48 2.68
N ARG A 19 0.84 -8.45 2.45
CA ARG A 19 1.23 -9.43 3.47
C ARG A 19 1.89 -8.78 4.69
N ALA A 20 2.79 -7.82 4.47
CA ALA A 20 3.46 -7.08 5.53
C ALA A 20 2.44 -6.34 6.40
N ALA A 21 1.52 -5.61 5.77
CA ALA A 21 0.51 -4.82 6.45
C ALA A 21 -0.47 -5.69 7.26
N ILE A 22 -0.93 -6.81 6.70
CA ILE A 22 -1.79 -7.78 7.41
C ILE A 22 -1.06 -8.33 8.65
N ARG A 23 0.23 -8.68 8.53
CA ARG A 23 1.02 -9.20 9.65
C ARG A 23 1.26 -8.15 10.75
N ALA A 24 1.44 -6.89 10.35
CA ALA A 24 1.57 -5.74 11.24
C ALA A 24 0.23 -5.25 11.82
N ARG A 25 -0.90 -5.72 11.28
CA ARG A 25 -2.25 -5.21 11.57
C ARG A 25 -2.38 -3.71 11.27
N CYS A 26 -1.83 -3.28 10.15
CA CYS A 26 -1.90 -1.90 9.67
C CYS A 26 -2.60 -1.80 8.31
N HIS A 27 -2.91 -0.58 7.90
CA HIS A 27 -3.51 -0.31 6.59
C HIS A 27 -2.45 -0.39 5.49
N TYR A 28 -2.90 -0.63 4.25
CA TYR A 28 -2.05 -0.53 3.08
C TYR A 28 -2.80 0.02 1.87
N PHE A 29 -2.04 0.61 0.96
CA PHE A 29 -2.52 1.05 -0.34
C PHE A 29 -1.67 0.38 -1.43
N GLY A 30 -2.33 -0.26 -2.38
CA GLY A 30 -1.66 -1.01 -3.45
C GLY A 30 -2.68 -1.59 -4.42
N ASN A 31 -2.31 -1.70 -5.69
CA ASN A 31 -3.21 -2.12 -6.76
C ASN A 31 -3.30 -3.66 -6.83
N LEU A 32 -4.12 -4.25 -5.95
CA LEU A 32 -4.27 -5.71 -5.82
C LEU A 32 -5.02 -6.34 -6.99
N ARG A 33 -4.33 -7.14 -7.80
CA ARG A 33 -4.99 -8.00 -8.79
C ARG A 33 -5.67 -9.19 -8.11
N THR A 34 -6.92 -9.03 -7.70
CA THR A 34 -7.74 -10.15 -7.22
C THR A 34 -8.52 -10.81 -8.36
N GLU A 35 -8.30 -12.10 -8.59
CA GLU A 35 -9.24 -12.94 -9.36
C GLU A 35 -10.48 -13.23 -8.49
N GLN A 36 -11.66 -12.77 -8.91
CA GLN A 36 -12.91 -13.08 -8.20
C GLN A 36 -13.42 -14.47 -8.59
N LYS A 37 -13.60 -15.36 -7.61
CA LYS A 37 -14.46 -16.56 -7.75
C LYS A 37 -15.91 -16.15 -7.50
N THR A 38 -16.73 -16.15 -8.55
CA THR A 38 -18.11 -15.64 -8.52
C THR A 38 -19.14 -16.62 -7.98
N GLY A 39 -20.01 -16.13 -7.08
CA GLY A 39 -21.33 -16.69 -6.80
C GLY A 39 -22.32 -15.57 -6.44
N GLY A 40 -23.33 -15.35 -7.28
CA GLY A 40 -24.51 -14.54 -6.95
C GLY A 40 -24.49 -13.08 -7.45
N LEU A 41 -25.27 -12.81 -8.50
CA LEU A 41 -25.86 -11.49 -8.80
C LEU A 41 -27.09 -11.74 -9.69
N ASN A 42 -28.15 -12.28 -9.07
CA ASN A 42 -29.27 -12.95 -9.76
C ASN A 42 -30.49 -12.05 -10.03
N ARG A 43 -30.34 -10.71 -9.97
CA ARG A 43 -31.48 -9.76 -10.06
C ARG A 43 -31.28 -8.56 -11.00
N LEU A 44 -30.16 -8.49 -11.72
CA LEU A 44 -29.84 -7.40 -12.67
C LEU A 44 -29.73 -7.95 -14.10
N SER A 45 -29.91 -7.11 -15.13
CA SER A 45 -29.60 -7.49 -16.50
C SER A 45 -28.13 -7.95 -16.58
N LYS A 46 -27.82 -8.96 -17.41
CA LYS A 46 -26.44 -9.50 -17.51
C LYS A 46 -25.40 -8.40 -17.79
N ARG A 47 -25.79 -7.34 -18.49
CA ARG A 47 -24.91 -6.19 -18.83
C ARG A 47 -24.65 -5.31 -17.61
N ASP A 48 -25.70 -4.92 -16.89
CA ASP A 48 -25.58 -4.03 -15.72
C ASP A 48 -24.90 -4.75 -14.55
N ALA A 49 -25.21 -6.03 -14.35
CA ALA A 49 -24.52 -6.88 -13.39
C ALA A 49 -23.01 -6.95 -13.68
N THR A 50 -22.62 -7.00 -14.95
CA THR A 50 -21.21 -7.07 -15.36
C THR A 50 -20.49 -5.74 -15.18
N MET A 51 -21.13 -4.61 -15.53
CA MET A 51 -20.56 -3.29 -15.31
C MET A 51 -20.36 -3.01 -13.81
N LEU A 52 -21.39 -3.26 -13.00
CA LEU A 52 -21.33 -3.06 -11.55
C LEU A 52 -20.26 -3.95 -10.90
N LYS A 53 -20.12 -5.21 -11.34
CA LYS A 53 -19.04 -6.12 -10.88
C LYS A 53 -17.66 -5.56 -11.19
N ARG A 54 -17.44 -5.06 -12.41
CA ARG A 54 -16.15 -4.47 -12.80
C ARG A 54 -15.83 -3.24 -11.97
N GLN A 55 -16.81 -2.39 -11.70
CA GLN A 55 -16.63 -1.21 -10.85
C GLN A 55 -16.32 -1.60 -9.40
N LEU A 56 -17.08 -2.52 -8.82
CA LEU A 56 -16.84 -3.02 -7.46
C LEU A 56 -15.47 -3.70 -7.34
N SER A 57 -15.08 -4.50 -8.33
CA SER A 57 -13.77 -5.16 -8.32
C SER A 57 -12.64 -4.14 -8.36
N ARG A 58 -12.73 -3.10 -9.20
CA ARG A 58 -11.72 -2.02 -9.23
C ARG A 58 -11.63 -1.30 -7.89
N LEU A 59 -12.78 -0.89 -7.33
CA LEU A 59 -12.81 -0.21 -6.04
C LEU A 59 -12.25 -1.07 -4.89
N GLN A 60 -12.54 -2.37 -4.88
CA GLN A 60 -11.97 -3.30 -3.89
C GLN A 60 -10.45 -3.47 -4.05
N THR A 61 -9.99 -3.56 -5.29
CA THR A 61 -8.58 -3.66 -5.65
C THR A 61 -7.80 -2.42 -5.21
N ASP A 62 -8.32 -1.22 -5.48
CA ASP A 62 -7.60 0.03 -5.23
C ASP A 62 -7.70 0.49 -3.76
N LEU A 63 -8.87 0.32 -3.12
CA LEU A 63 -9.17 0.92 -1.82
C LEU A 63 -9.34 -0.12 -0.69
N GLY A 64 -9.20 -1.42 -0.98
CA GLY A 64 -9.48 -2.48 -0.02
C GLY A 64 -8.66 -2.40 1.27
N GLY A 65 -7.38 -2.03 1.18
CA GLY A 65 -6.46 -1.97 2.33
C GLY A 65 -6.67 -0.75 3.25
N ILE A 66 -7.36 0.29 2.76
CA ILE A 66 -7.72 1.50 3.54
C ILE A 66 -9.22 1.63 3.81
N LYS A 67 -10.04 0.65 3.39
CA LYS A 67 -11.51 0.69 3.50
C LYS A 67 -12.03 1.01 4.91
N TYR A 68 -11.34 0.55 5.94
CA TYR A 68 -11.74 0.72 7.35
C TYR A 68 -10.95 1.82 8.08
N MET A 69 -10.17 2.63 7.35
CA MET A 69 -9.39 3.71 7.94
C MET A 69 -10.33 4.88 8.27
N THR A 70 -10.45 5.22 9.55
CA THR A 70 -11.38 6.26 10.05
C THR A 70 -10.72 7.61 10.33
N ARG A 71 -9.39 7.65 10.38
CA ARG A 71 -8.57 8.85 10.60
C ARG A 71 -7.29 8.76 9.78
N PHE A 72 -6.62 9.89 9.58
CA PHE A 72 -5.31 9.91 8.92
C PHE A 72 -4.29 9.02 9.64
N PRO A 73 -3.37 8.37 8.89
CA PRO A 73 -2.30 7.59 9.48
C PRO A 73 -1.35 8.50 10.27
N ASP A 74 -0.80 7.99 11.36
CA ASP A 74 0.18 8.71 12.16
C ASP A 74 1.59 8.62 11.52
N ILE A 75 1.87 7.57 10.74
CA ILE A 75 3.12 7.35 9.98
C ILE A 75 2.78 6.61 8.67
N VAL A 76 3.42 7.00 7.57
CA VAL A 76 3.33 6.30 6.28
C VAL A 76 4.67 5.68 5.91
N ILE A 77 4.66 4.41 5.52
CA ILE A 77 5.81 3.68 5.00
C ILE A 77 5.63 3.57 3.48
N ILE A 78 6.57 4.10 2.71
CA ILE A 78 6.50 4.15 1.25
C ILE A 78 7.59 3.24 0.66
N VAL A 79 7.18 2.41 -0.29
CA VAL A 79 8.09 1.53 -1.03
C VAL A 79 8.19 2.04 -2.46
N ASP A 80 9.42 2.32 -2.91
CA ASP A 80 9.74 2.91 -4.22
C ASP A 80 9.28 4.38 -4.32
N GLN A 81 10.23 5.30 -4.14
CA GLN A 81 9.95 6.74 -4.14
C GLN A 81 9.44 7.24 -5.49
N GLN A 82 9.96 6.69 -6.59
CA GLN A 82 9.65 7.20 -7.93
C GLN A 82 8.22 6.84 -8.33
N GLU A 83 7.82 5.60 -8.06
CA GLU A 83 6.45 5.14 -8.32
C GLU A 83 5.42 5.81 -7.39
N GLU A 84 5.79 6.07 -6.13
CA GLU A 84 4.89 6.62 -5.10
C GLU A 84 5.09 8.11 -4.82
N TYR A 85 5.59 8.87 -5.79
CA TYR A 85 5.86 10.30 -5.62
C TYR A 85 4.63 11.11 -5.18
N THR A 86 3.45 10.77 -5.71
CA THR A 86 2.19 11.42 -5.34
C THR A 86 1.86 11.20 -3.86
N ALA A 87 2.02 9.97 -3.35
CA ALA A 87 1.76 9.67 -1.95
C ALA A 87 2.72 10.44 -1.02
N LEU A 88 3.99 10.58 -1.41
CA LEU A 88 4.96 11.43 -0.72
C LEU A 88 4.51 12.89 -0.65
N ARG A 89 4.09 13.47 -1.79
CA ARG A 89 3.65 14.86 -1.86
C ARG A 89 2.42 15.12 -1.01
N GLU A 90 1.47 14.19 -1.00
CA GLU A 90 0.30 14.26 -0.13
C GLU A 90 0.70 14.20 1.35
N CYS A 91 1.62 13.30 1.73
CA CYS A 91 2.11 13.22 3.10
C CYS A 91 2.80 14.52 3.54
N ILE A 92 3.67 15.09 2.71
CA ILE A 92 4.33 16.39 2.97
C ILE A 92 3.29 17.48 3.18
N THR A 93 2.28 17.54 2.30
CA THR A 93 1.22 18.56 2.36
C THR A 93 0.37 18.43 3.63
N LEU A 94 0.10 17.19 4.06
CA LEU A 94 -0.68 16.90 5.26
C LEU A 94 0.16 16.91 6.54
N GLY A 95 1.48 17.09 6.45
CA GLY A 95 2.40 17.03 7.60
C GLY A 95 2.48 15.63 8.23
N ILE A 96 2.26 14.58 7.45
CA ILE A 96 2.31 13.19 7.92
C ILE A 96 3.73 12.67 7.74
N PRO A 97 4.39 12.18 8.81
CA PRO A 97 5.76 11.72 8.73
C PRO A 97 5.89 10.43 7.91
N THR A 98 6.95 10.36 7.12
CA THR A 98 7.19 9.33 6.11
C THR A 98 8.48 8.56 6.35
N ILE A 99 8.42 7.24 6.16
CA ILE A 99 9.58 6.36 6.07
C ILE A 99 9.61 5.84 4.63
N CYS A 100 10.61 6.21 3.84
CA CYS A 100 10.69 5.84 2.44
C CYS A 100 11.85 4.87 2.18
N LEU A 101 11.57 3.80 1.44
CA LEU A 101 12.61 2.98 0.83
C LEU A 101 13.09 3.68 -0.45
N ILE A 102 14.37 4.03 -0.51
CA ILE A 102 14.95 4.82 -1.61
C ILE A 102 16.08 4.04 -2.30
N ASP A 103 16.17 4.16 -3.63
CA ASP A 103 17.29 3.65 -4.41
C ASP A 103 18.20 4.80 -4.89
N THR A 104 19.29 4.47 -5.59
CA THR A 104 20.32 5.41 -6.08
C THR A 104 19.80 6.57 -6.92
N ASN A 105 18.62 6.43 -7.52
CA ASN A 105 17.98 7.43 -8.39
C ASN A 105 16.94 8.31 -7.66
N SER A 106 16.85 8.20 -6.33
CA SER A 106 15.86 8.86 -5.48
C SER A 106 16.46 10.04 -4.71
N ASN A 107 15.64 11.03 -4.36
CA ASN A 107 16.03 12.18 -3.55
C ASN A 107 15.73 11.91 -2.05
N PRO A 108 16.76 11.76 -1.18
CA PRO A 108 16.55 11.45 0.23
C PRO A 108 15.85 12.56 1.04
N ASP A 109 15.83 13.81 0.54
CA ASP A 109 15.27 14.97 1.25
C ASP A 109 13.74 15.03 1.20
N LEU A 110 13.10 14.20 0.37
CA LEU A 110 11.64 14.20 0.24
C LEU A 110 10.94 13.42 1.36
N ALA A 111 11.65 12.54 2.07
CA ALA A 111 11.10 11.74 3.15
C ALA A 111 11.76 12.08 4.49
N ASP A 112 11.01 11.98 5.59
CA ASP A 112 11.55 12.28 6.94
C ASP A 112 12.62 11.25 7.35
N ILE A 113 12.41 9.99 6.97
CA ILE A 113 13.37 8.91 7.16
C ILE A 113 13.54 8.16 5.84
N SER A 114 14.72 8.32 5.25
CA SER A 114 15.11 7.61 4.03
C SER A 114 15.92 6.36 4.38
N ILE A 115 15.47 5.20 3.92
CA ILE A 115 16.16 3.91 4.07
C ILE A 115 16.70 3.50 2.70
N PRO A 116 18.03 3.52 2.50
CA PRO A 116 18.64 3.02 1.28
C PRO A 116 18.27 1.54 1.04
N THR A 117 17.73 1.23 -0.13
CA THR A 117 17.40 -0.12 -0.55
C THR A 117 17.55 -0.30 -2.06
N ASN A 118 17.75 -1.55 -2.47
CA ASN A 118 17.53 -1.94 -3.86
C ASN A 118 16.03 -2.23 -4.06
N ASP A 119 15.30 -1.32 -4.70
CA ASP A 119 13.85 -1.42 -4.94
C ASP A 119 13.49 -2.24 -6.20
N ASP A 120 14.48 -2.65 -6.98
CA ASP A 120 14.34 -3.62 -8.07
C ASP A 120 14.33 -5.06 -7.56
N ALA A 121 14.97 -5.31 -6.42
CA ALA A 121 15.07 -6.61 -5.80
C ALA A 121 13.96 -6.83 -4.77
N ILE A 122 12.97 -7.67 -5.12
CA ILE A 122 11.87 -8.03 -4.20
C ILE A 122 12.37 -8.60 -2.87
N ALA A 123 13.46 -9.36 -2.87
CA ALA A 123 14.06 -9.91 -1.66
C ALA A 123 14.58 -8.81 -0.71
N SER A 124 15.15 -7.74 -1.26
CA SER A 124 15.62 -6.58 -0.48
C SER A 124 14.44 -5.86 0.17
N ILE A 125 13.41 -5.54 -0.62
CA ILE A 125 12.18 -4.91 -0.12
C ILE A 125 11.54 -5.76 0.97
N GLN A 126 11.39 -7.07 0.74
CA GLN A 126 10.80 -7.98 1.72
C GLN A 126 11.61 -8.05 3.02
N LEU A 127 12.94 -8.06 2.94
CA LEU A 127 13.80 -8.07 4.12
C LEU A 127 13.53 -6.84 4.99
N ILE A 128 13.51 -5.65 4.39
CA ILE A 128 13.29 -4.39 5.12
C ILE A 128 11.86 -4.32 5.66
N LEU A 129 10.85 -4.59 4.81
CA LEU A 129 9.45 -4.62 5.25
C LEU A 129 9.24 -5.58 6.42
N ASN A 130 9.87 -6.76 6.39
CA ASN A 130 9.77 -7.73 7.48
C ASN A 130 10.33 -7.19 8.80
N LYS A 131 11.46 -6.47 8.75
CA LYS A 131 12.03 -5.83 9.95
C LYS A 131 11.15 -4.70 10.47
N LEU A 132 10.58 -3.89 9.58
CA LEU A 132 9.65 -2.82 9.94
C LEU A 132 8.36 -3.38 10.56
N VAL A 133 7.79 -4.44 9.99
CA VAL A 133 6.60 -5.13 10.52
C VAL A 133 6.83 -5.64 11.94
N ILE A 134 8.00 -6.23 12.19
CA ILE A 134 8.40 -6.66 13.54
C ILE A 134 8.41 -5.46 14.47
N ALA A 135 9.10 -4.37 14.10
CA ALA A 135 9.19 -3.17 14.93
C ALA A 135 7.83 -2.51 15.22
N VAL A 136 6.93 -2.44 14.24
CA VAL A 136 5.58 -1.90 14.40
C VAL A 136 4.73 -2.75 15.34
N ARG A 137 4.89 -4.08 15.30
CA ARG A 137 4.09 -5.02 16.09
C ARG A 137 4.51 -5.11 17.56
N PHE A 138 5.79 -4.89 17.87
CA PHE A 138 6.33 -4.94 19.24
C PHE A 138 6.15 -3.62 20.01
N ARG A 139 5.27 -2.73 19.52
CA ARG A 139 4.99 -1.42 20.11
C ARG A 139 3.75 -1.42 21.01
#